data_AF-A0A3E5DXJ2-F1
#
_entry.id   AF-A0A3E5DXJ2-F1
#
_cell.length_a   1.000
_cell.length_b   1.000
_cell.length_c   1.000
_cell.angle_alpha   90.00
_cell.angle_beta   90.00
_cell.angle_gamma   90.00
#
_symmetry.space_group_name_H-M   'P 1'
#
loop_
_entity.id
_entity.type
_entity.pdbx_description
1 polymer ?
#
loop_
_entity_poly.entity_id
_entity_poly.type
_entity_poly.pdbx_seq_one_letter_code
_entity_poly.pdbx_strand_id
1 'polypeptide(L)' 'MNIAQTKQIDIVDFLKAIGCFPTRETACAAWFRAPYREDMTPSFKVNKNRNIWYDFDAPI' A
#
# COMPACT_ATOMS: atom_id res chain seq x y z
N MET A 1 5.65 19.49 6.33
CA MET A 1 6.16 18.25 5.71
C MET A 1 6.70 18.59 4.34
N ASN A 2 7.94 18.21 4.02
CA ASN A 2 8.52 18.37 2.68
C ASN A 2 8.56 17.02 1.94
N ILE A 3 8.82 17.05 0.62
CA ILE A 3 8.79 15.85 -0.25
C ILE A 3 9.76 14.76 0.26
N ALA A 4 10.91 15.13 0.79
CA ALA A 4 11.90 14.19 1.31
C ALA A 4 11.41 13.48 2.58
N GLN A 5 10.71 14.19 3.46
CA GLN A 5 10.09 13.63 4.66
C GLN A 5 8.91 12.70 4.30
N THR A 6 8.08 13.08 3.33
CA THR A 6 6.95 12.25 2.89
C THR A 6 7.40 10.89 2.38
N LYS A 7 8.52 10.83 1.63
CA LYS A 7 9.06 9.58 1.08
C LYS A 7 9.56 8.59 2.14
N GLN A 8 9.75 9.04 3.38
CA GLN A 8 10.19 8.21 4.50
C GLN A 8 9.01 7.61 5.30
N ILE A 9 7.77 8.05 5.04
CA ILE A 9 6.59 7.47 5.68
C ILE A 9 6.45 6.05 5.16
N ASP A 10 6.48 5.07 6.07
CA ASP A 10 6.22 3.68 5.71
C ASP A 10 4.77 3.55 5.20
N ILE A 11 4.63 3.09 3.96
CA ILE A 11 3.31 3.01 3.31
C ILE A 11 2.42 1.99 4.03
N VAL A 12 2.98 0.91 4.58
CA VAL A 12 2.18 -0.11 5.29
C VAL A 12 1.59 0.47 6.57
N ASP A 13 2.39 1.18 7.36
CA ASP A 13 1.93 1.83 8.59
C ASP A 13 0.95 2.95 8.28
N PHE A 14 1.18 3.73 7.23
CA PHE A 14 0.22 4.73 6.76
C PHE A 14 -1.13 4.11 6.38
N LEU A 15 -1.12 3.02 5.60
CA LEU A 15 -2.35 2.32 5.21
C LEU A 15 -3.09 1.75 6.43
N LYS A 16 -2.37 1.16 7.38
CA LYS A 16 -2.96 0.67 8.64
C LYS A 16 -3.58 1.81 9.45
N ALA A 17 -2.92 2.97 9.51
CA ALA A 17 -3.43 4.13 10.24
C ALA A 17 -4.75 4.69 9.67
N ILE A 18 -4.99 4.55 8.36
CA ILE A 18 -6.25 4.94 7.72
C ILE A 18 -7.29 3.80 7.68
N GLY A 19 -7.04 2.67 8.37
CA GLY A 19 -7.96 1.54 8.47
C GLY A 19 -7.85 0.50 7.36
N CYS A 20 -6.84 0.59 6.49
CA CYS A 20 -6.57 -0.40 5.46
C CYS A 20 -5.60 -1.47 6.00
N PHE A 21 -6.09 -2.68 6.19
CA PHE A 21 -5.28 -3.79 6.68
C PHE A 21 -4.82 -4.70 5.54
N PRO A 22 -3.60 -5.25 5.63
CA PRO A 22 -3.08 -6.13 4.60
C PRO A 22 -3.88 -7.45 4.56
N THR A 23 -4.27 -7.86 3.37
CA THR A 23 -4.92 -9.15 3.11
C THR A 23 -3.91 -10.30 3.05
N ARG A 24 -2.67 -9.99 2.64
CA ARG A 24 -1.55 -10.92 2.64
C ARG A 24 -0.27 -10.16 2.91
N GLU A 25 0.52 -10.65 3.86
CA GLU A 25 1.77 -10.00 4.25
C GLU A 25 2.93 -11.01 4.25
N THR A 26 4.07 -10.56 3.74
CA THR A 26 5.36 -11.26 3.80
C THR A 26 6.43 -10.32 4.33
N ALA A 27 7.64 -10.82 4.52
CA ALA A 27 8.77 -9.99 4.92
C ALA A 27 9.04 -8.84 3.93
N CYS A 28 8.85 -9.06 2.63
CA CYS A 28 9.23 -8.09 1.59
C CYS A 28 8.04 -7.31 1.00
N ALA A 29 6.81 -7.77 1.20
CA ALA A 29 5.64 -7.15 0.57
C ALA A 29 4.38 -7.28 1.43
N ALA A 30 3.45 -6.36 1.21
CA ALA A 30 2.09 -6.43 1.76
C ALA A 30 1.09 -6.16 0.64
N TRP A 31 0.03 -6.95 0.60
CA TRP A 31 -1.08 -6.82 -0.33
C TRP A 31 -2.28 -6.24 0.40
N PHE A 32 -2.95 -5.30 -0.24
CA PHE A 32 -4.13 -4.62 0.25
C PHE A 32 -5.20 -4.64 -0.84
N ARG A 33 -6.44 -4.40 -0.43
CA ARG A 33 -7.46 -3.90 -1.36
C ARG A 33 -7.13 -2.46 -1.69
N ALA A 34 -7.40 -2.04 -2.93
CA ALA A 34 -7.12 -0.67 -3.33
C ALA A 34 -7.97 0.29 -2.45
N PRO A 35 -7.35 1.19 -1.67
CA PRO A 35 -8.08 2.00 -0.68
C PRO A 35 -9.03 3.03 -1.30
N TYR A 36 -8.98 3.19 -2.64
CA TYR A 36 -9.80 4.10 -3.43
C TYR A 36 -10.86 3.38 -4.28
N ARG A 37 -11.05 2.06 -4.13
CA ARG A 37 -12.07 1.28 -4.83
C ARG A 37 -12.92 0.49 -3.84
N GLU A 38 -14.15 0.21 -4.22
CA GLU A 38 -15.06 -0.66 -3.47
C GLU A 38 -14.84 -2.15 -3.77
N ASP A 39 -13.89 -2.48 -4.63
CA ASP A 39 -13.64 -3.87 -5.01
C ASP A 39 -13.05 -4.70 -3.85
N MET A 40 -13.41 -5.98 -3.87
CA MET A 40 -12.97 -6.93 -2.86
C MET A 40 -11.61 -7.56 -3.21
N THR A 41 -11.12 -7.32 -4.43
CA THR A 41 -9.92 -7.97 -4.97
C THR A 41 -8.66 -7.27 -4.47
N PRO A 42 -7.73 -7.98 -3.81
CA PRO A 42 -6.46 -7.40 -3.40
C PRO A 42 -5.51 -7.24 -4.59
N SER A 43 -5.49 -6.05 -5.17
CA SER A 43 -4.65 -5.67 -6.31
C SER A 43 -3.50 -4.72 -5.94
N PHE A 44 -3.57 -4.11 -4.74
CA PHE A 44 -2.64 -3.08 -4.30
C PHE A 44 -1.46 -3.70 -3.54
N LYS A 45 -0.28 -3.70 -4.14
CA LYS A 45 0.94 -4.30 -3.56
C LYS A 45 1.91 -3.22 -3.11
N VAL A 46 2.24 -3.24 -1.82
CA VAL A 46 3.32 -2.44 -1.23
C VAL A 46 4.60 -3.28 -1.17
N ASN A 47 5.70 -2.74 -1.70
CA ASN A 47 7.05 -3.27 -1.53
C ASN A 47 7.70 -2.59 -0.33
N LYS A 48 7.91 -3.33 0.75
CA LYS A 48 8.44 -2.81 2.02
C LYS A 48 9.91 -2.38 1.91
N ASN A 49 10.71 -3.12 1.14
CA ASN A 49 12.14 -2.83 0.98
C ASN A 49 12.40 -1.51 0.24
N ARG A 50 11.52 -1.18 -0.70
CA ARG A 50 11.63 0.03 -1.54
C ARG A 50 10.73 1.16 -1.08
N ASN A 51 9.83 0.91 -0.13
CA ASN A 51 8.75 1.81 0.28
C ASN A 51 8.01 2.42 -0.92
N ILE A 52 7.53 1.57 -1.82
CA ILE A 52 6.72 1.95 -2.99
C ILE A 52 5.53 1.01 -3.15
N TRP A 53 4.51 1.44 -3.88
CA TRP A 53 3.31 0.64 -4.15
C TRP A 53 3.00 0.56 -5.64
N TYR A 54 2.27 -0.50 -6.02
CA TYR A 54 1.71 -0.70 -7.36
C TYR A 54 0.30 -1.27 -7.25
N ASP A 55 -0.63 -0.74 -8.01
CA ASP A 55 -1.96 -1.33 -8.20
C ASP A 55 -2.01 -2.08 -9.52
N PHE A 56 -2.23 -3.39 -9.45
CA PHE A 56 -2.27 -4.28 -10.62
C PHE A 56 -3.60 -4.26 -11.37
N ASP A 57 -4.61 -3.62 -10.83
CA ASP A 57 -5.96 -3.59 -11.39
C ASP A 57 -6.46 -2.13 -11.52
N ALA A 58 -5.56 -1.15 -11.47
CA ALA A 58 -5.89 0.24 -11.74
C ALA A 58 -6.32 0.37 -13.21
N PRO A 59 -7.48 1.00 -13.50
CA PRO A 59 -7.88 1.27 -14.88
C PRO A 59 -6.84 2.18 -15.55
N ILE A 60 -6.52 1.86 -16.80
CA ILE A 60 -5.57 2.59 -17.67
C ILE A 60 -6.18 3.89 -18.19
#